data_AF-A0A2D5CUN9-F1
#
_entry.id   AF-A0A2D5CUN9-F1
#
_cell.length_a   1.000
_cell.length_b   1.000
_cell.length_c   1.000
_cell.angle_alpha   90.00
_cell.angle_beta   90.00
_cell.angle_gamma   90.00
#
_symmetry.space_group_name_H-M   'P 1'
#
loop_
_entity.id
_entity.type
_entity.pdbx_description
1 polymer ?
#
loop_
_entity_poly.entity_id
_entity_poly.type
_entity_poly.pdbx_seq_one_letter_code
_entity_poly.pdbx_strand_id
1 'polypeptide(L)'
;MKKDLLREFSLIFLIPKNIYLPLSVFGIIFLIFLILDFDQYLNYASSFIASFITVFIISESTFKEDYQNGYIEQRICEGRSLVSYLFAKYISNLSLVYLPMTAIAFLINGFSEGPALEFTFAYLVMLSTLYFFFNLGSAISLRRNNSLNALLIIPLLIPFIILVKEIFVDVLLEPNLNFLMAYFVFSATFVNYAILHILRIQSK
;
A
#
# COMPACT_ATOMS: atom_id res chain seq x y z
N MET A 1 -0.12 -20.41 -6.34
CA MET A 1 -1.17 -19.38 -6.17
C MET A 1 -2.17 -19.74 -5.07
N LYS A 2 -3.03 -20.77 -5.20
CA LYS A 2 -4.02 -21.10 -4.15
C LYS A 2 -3.40 -21.35 -2.76
N LYS A 3 -2.32 -22.14 -2.69
CA LYS A 3 -1.59 -22.41 -1.43
C LYS A 3 -0.96 -21.16 -0.82
N ASP A 4 -0.44 -20.27 -1.67
CA ASP A 4 0.20 -19.03 -1.23
C ASP A 4 -0.81 -18.04 -0.68
N LEU A 5 -1.95 -17.92 -1.36
CA LEU A 5 -3.06 -17.08 -0.92
C LEU A 5 -3.61 -17.58 0.42
N LEU A 6 -3.83 -18.89 0.57
CA LEU A 6 -4.26 -19.46 1.85
C LEU A 6 -3.26 -19.20 2.97
N ARG A 7 -1.95 -19.29 2.70
CA ARG A 7 -0.91 -18.96 3.68
C ARG A 7 -1.00 -17.49 4.10
N GLU A 8 -0.97 -16.55 3.15
CA GLU A 8 -0.94 -15.13 3.47
C GLU A 8 -2.22 -14.66 4.18
N PHE A 9 -3.39 -15.13 3.74
CA PHE A 9 -4.65 -14.88 4.46
C PHE A 9 -4.60 -15.44 5.88
N SER A 10 -4.11 -16.67 6.05
CA SER A 10 -3.99 -17.28 7.37
C SER A 10 -3.00 -16.51 8.25
N LEU A 11 -1.88 -16.03 7.71
CA LEU A 11 -0.90 -15.25 8.46
C LEU A 11 -1.49 -13.92 8.95
N ILE A 12 -2.20 -13.20 8.10
CA ILE A 12 -2.83 -11.93 8.48
C ILE A 12 -3.98 -12.17 9.48
N PHE A 13 -4.74 -13.25 9.32
CA PHE A 13 -5.87 -13.57 10.21
C PHE A 13 -5.43 -14.13 11.56
N LEU A 14 -4.43 -15.01 11.59
CA LEU A 14 -3.92 -15.65 12.82
C LEU A 14 -3.01 -14.74 13.64
N ILE A 15 -2.37 -13.76 13.01
CA ILE A 15 -1.56 -12.74 13.67
C ILE A 15 -2.37 -11.45 13.70
N PRO A 16 -3.27 -11.26 14.68
CA PRO A 16 -4.23 -10.16 14.71
C PRO A 16 -3.54 -8.78 14.66
N LYS A 17 -2.30 -8.70 15.15
CA LYS A 17 -1.44 -7.50 15.04
C LYS A 17 -1.38 -6.95 13.61
N ASN A 18 -1.38 -7.82 12.59
CA ASN A 18 -1.27 -7.43 11.19
C ASN A 18 -2.52 -6.72 10.64
N ILE A 19 -3.67 -6.85 11.32
CA ILE A 19 -4.92 -6.14 10.99
C ILE A 19 -5.11 -4.94 11.92
N TYR A 20 -4.99 -5.14 13.23
CA TYR A 20 -5.26 -4.10 14.22
C TYR A 20 -4.26 -2.94 14.16
N LEU A 21 -2.96 -3.22 13.95
CA LEU A 21 -1.96 -2.16 13.91
C LEU A 21 -2.20 -1.20 12.74
N PRO A 22 -2.39 -1.66 11.49
CA PRO A 22 -2.68 -0.74 10.39
C PRO A 22 -3.97 0.06 10.56
N LEU A 23 -5.06 -0.60 10.97
CA LEU A 23 -6.34 0.06 11.10
C LEU A 23 -6.37 1.04 12.29
N SER A 24 -5.69 0.72 13.38
CA SER A 24 -5.54 1.65 14.50
C SER A 24 -4.68 2.84 14.14
N VAL A 25 -3.55 2.66 13.46
CA VAL A 25 -2.70 3.77 13.00
C VAL A 25 -3.47 4.68 12.06
N PHE A 26 -4.15 4.11 11.06
CA PHE A 26 -5.01 4.86 10.16
C PHE A 26 -6.09 5.64 10.92
N GLY A 27 -6.85 4.95 11.77
CA GLY A 27 -7.92 5.54 12.56
C GLY A 27 -7.44 6.65 13.50
N ILE A 28 -6.34 6.44 14.23
CA ILE A 28 -5.79 7.43 15.17
C ILE A 28 -5.31 8.68 14.42
N ILE A 29 -4.49 8.53 13.38
CA ILE A 29 -3.98 9.68 12.62
C ILE A 29 -5.13 10.45 12.01
N PHE A 30 -6.08 9.74 11.40
CA PHE A 30 -7.23 10.36 10.77
C PHE A 30 -8.14 11.09 11.77
N LEU A 31 -8.33 10.53 12.97
CA LEU A 31 -9.12 11.14 14.05
C LEU A 31 -8.41 12.37 14.64
N ILE A 32 -7.07 12.35 14.78
CA ILE A 32 -6.28 13.52 15.18
C ILE A 32 -6.54 14.68 14.21
N PHE A 33 -6.46 14.43 12.91
CA PHE A 33 -6.73 15.46 11.92
C PHE A 33 -8.18 15.97 11.95
N LEU A 34 -9.14 15.09 12.20
CA LEU A 34 -10.55 15.45 12.32
C LEU A 34 -10.80 16.34 13.55
N ILE A 35 -10.18 16.05 14.70
CA ILE A 35 -10.30 16.86 15.92
C ILE A 35 -9.66 18.24 15.77
N LEU A 36 -8.57 18.33 15.01
CA LEU A 36 -7.83 19.58 14.80
C LEU A 36 -8.59 20.60 13.92
N ASP A 37 -9.82 20.27 13.49
CA ASP A 37 -10.76 21.15 12.77
C ASP A 37 -10.11 21.89 11.59
N PHE A 38 -9.35 21.13 10.81
CA PHE A 38 -8.82 21.61 9.54
C PHE A 38 -9.99 21.77 8.55
N ASP A 39 -10.02 22.87 7.79
CA ASP A 39 -11.04 23.22 6.78
C ASP A 39 -11.58 22.02 5.97
N GLN A 40 -12.82 22.09 5.46
CA GLN A 40 -13.42 21.03 4.61
C GLN A 40 -12.50 20.52 3.48
N TYR A 41 -11.65 21.38 2.92
CA TYR A 41 -10.66 21.04 1.88
C TYR A 41 -9.51 20.14 2.37
N LEU A 42 -9.25 20.11 3.67
CA LEU A 42 -8.17 19.33 4.29
C LEU A 42 -8.60 17.91 4.69
N ASN A 43 -9.90 17.61 4.71
CA ASN A 43 -10.42 16.26 5.03
C ASN A 43 -9.78 15.17 4.15
N TYR A 44 -9.62 15.44 2.85
CA TYR A 44 -8.93 14.51 1.96
C TYR A 44 -7.43 14.41 2.26
N ALA A 45 -6.76 15.54 2.49
CA ALA A 45 -5.34 15.55 2.81
C ALA A 45 -5.05 14.72 4.08
N SER A 46 -5.92 14.80 5.08
CA SER A 46 -5.88 13.99 6.29
C SER A 46 -6.02 12.49 6.00
N SER A 47 -6.96 12.12 5.13
CA SER A 47 -7.19 10.73 4.70
C SER A 47 -5.99 10.19 3.94
N PHE A 48 -5.43 11.01 3.06
CA PHE A 48 -4.24 10.70 2.29
C PHE A 48 -3.02 10.49 3.19
N ILE A 49 -2.74 11.42 4.11
CA ILE A 49 -1.60 11.34 5.03
C ILE A 49 -1.74 10.11 5.95
N ALA A 50 -2.93 9.88 6.52
CA ALA A 50 -3.20 8.71 7.36
C ALA A 50 -2.95 7.41 6.58
N SER A 51 -3.45 7.33 5.34
CA SER A 51 -3.23 6.17 4.47
C SER A 51 -1.77 6.00 4.10
N PHE A 52 -1.09 7.07 3.71
CA PHE A 52 0.33 7.05 3.34
C PHE A 52 1.20 6.51 4.47
N ILE A 53 1.04 7.04 5.69
CA ILE A 53 1.80 6.59 6.87
C ILE A 53 1.47 5.15 7.22
N THR A 54 0.19 4.77 7.12
CA THR A 54 -0.24 3.39 7.41
C THR A 54 0.38 2.40 6.43
N VAL A 55 0.33 2.67 5.12
CA VAL A 55 0.93 1.80 4.11
C VAL A 55 2.45 1.75 4.28
N PHE A 56 3.09 2.88 4.60
CA PHE A 56 4.52 2.94 4.90
C PHE A 56 4.90 1.99 6.05
N ILE A 57 4.21 2.06 7.20
CA ILE A 57 4.49 1.23 8.37
C ILE A 57 4.31 -0.26 8.06
N ILE A 58 3.26 -0.64 7.33
CA ILE A 58 3.03 -2.04 6.93
C ILE A 58 4.17 -2.55 6.04
N SER A 59 4.65 -1.71 5.14
CA SER A 59 5.68 -2.12 4.18
C SER A 59 6.98 -2.53 4.87
N GLU A 60 7.34 -1.91 6.01
CA GLU A 60 8.60 -2.19 6.70
C GLU A 60 8.73 -3.64 7.19
N SER A 61 7.64 -4.27 7.60
CA SER A 61 7.64 -5.67 8.05
C SER A 61 7.34 -6.67 6.94
N THR A 62 6.79 -6.22 5.80
CA THR A 62 6.18 -7.08 4.77
C THR A 62 7.08 -8.21 4.27
N PHE A 63 8.37 -7.94 4.01
CA PHE A 63 9.35 -8.96 3.62
C PHE A 63 10.32 -9.33 4.73
N LYS A 64 10.50 -8.45 5.73
CA LYS A 64 11.48 -8.63 6.79
C LYS A 64 11.23 -9.88 7.62
N GLU A 65 9.97 -10.13 8.00
CA GLU A 65 9.59 -11.30 8.80
C GLU A 65 9.80 -12.62 8.03
N ASP A 66 9.43 -12.65 6.74
CA ASP A 66 9.63 -13.82 5.89
C ASP A 66 11.11 -14.08 5.58
N TYR A 67 11.92 -13.03 5.51
CA TYR A 67 13.38 -13.14 5.35
C TYR A 67 14.04 -13.68 6.62
N GLN A 68 13.68 -13.15 7.80
CA GLN A 68 14.22 -13.63 9.08
C GLN A 68 13.91 -15.10 9.36
N ASN A 69 12.76 -15.58 8.88
CA ASN A 69 12.36 -16.99 8.99
C ASN A 69 12.94 -17.89 7.88
N GLY A 70 13.73 -17.34 6.95
CA GLY A 70 14.31 -18.08 5.81
C GLY A 70 13.30 -18.53 4.75
N TYR A 71 12.05 -18.07 4.81
CA TYR A 71 10.98 -18.52 3.91
C TYR A 71 11.25 -18.10 2.45
N ILE A 72 11.76 -16.87 2.25
CA ILE A 72 12.08 -16.34 0.92
C ILE A 72 13.18 -17.19 0.27
N GLU A 73 14.22 -17.53 1.04
CA GLU A 73 15.37 -18.32 0.59
C GLU A 73 14.96 -19.74 0.26
N GLN A 74 14.20 -20.40 1.14
CA GLN A 74 13.65 -21.73 0.89
C GLN A 74 12.84 -21.76 -0.41
N ARG A 75 11.99 -20.75 -0.62
CA ARG A 75 11.12 -20.66 -1.81
C ARG A 75 11.92 -20.54 -3.11
N ILE A 76 13.04 -19.80 -3.07
CA ILE A 76 13.96 -19.63 -4.20
C ILE A 76 14.69 -20.95 -4.49
N CYS A 77 15.19 -21.63 -3.46
CA CYS A 77 15.84 -22.94 -3.58
C CYS A 77 14.90 -24.01 -4.15
N GLU A 78 13.63 -24.01 -3.74
CA GLU A 78 12.61 -24.93 -4.25
C GLU A 78 12.11 -24.58 -5.67
N GLY A 79 12.62 -23.50 -6.28
CA GLY A 79 12.19 -23.06 -7.62
C GLY A 79 10.73 -22.61 -7.69
N ARG A 80 10.09 -22.33 -6.53
CA ARG A 80 8.69 -21.89 -6.50
C ARG A 80 8.58 -20.45 -7.00
N SER A 81 7.44 -20.14 -7.61
CA SER A 81 7.23 -18.79 -8.16
C SER A 81 7.14 -17.74 -7.05
N LEU A 82 8.08 -16.78 -7.07
CA LEU A 82 8.02 -15.57 -6.24
C LEU A 82 6.90 -14.63 -6.69
N VAL A 83 6.53 -14.66 -7.97
CA VAL A 83 5.41 -13.90 -8.53
C VAL A 83 4.11 -14.21 -7.77
N SER A 84 3.81 -15.50 -7.58
CA SER A 84 2.60 -15.91 -6.86
C SER A 84 2.61 -15.53 -5.38
N TYR A 85 3.79 -15.40 -4.77
CA TYR A 85 3.96 -14.92 -3.41
C TYR A 85 3.66 -13.43 -3.29
N LEU A 86 4.20 -12.59 -4.19
CA LEU A 86 3.93 -11.15 -4.20
C LEU A 86 2.44 -10.85 -4.41
N PHE A 87 1.81 -11.53 -5.37
CA PHE A 87 0.36 -11.38 -5.61
C PHE A 87 -0.48 -11.87 -4.44
N ALA A 88 -0.10 -12.98 -3.79
CA ALA A 88 -0.80 -13.46 -2.60
C ALA A 88 -0.76 -12.43 -1.46
N LYS A 89 0.40 -11.80 -1.21
CA LYS A 89 0.53 -10.72 -0.23
C LYS A 89 -0.31 -9.50 -0.59
N TYR A 90 -0.30 -9.11 -1.87
CA TYR A 90 -1.10 -7.98 -2.33
C TYR A 90 -2.59 -8.24 -2.11
N ILE A 91 -3.12 -9.39 -2.55
CA ILE A 91 -4.55 -9.71 -2.42
C ILE A 91 -4.96 -9.81 -0.93
N SER A 92 -4.10 -10.37 -0.09
CA SER A 92 -4.38 -10.49 1.35
C SER A 92 -4.43 -9.11 2.03
N ASN A 93 -3.50 -8.21 1.72
CA ASN A 93 -3.52 -6.83 2.22
C ASN A 93 -4.68 -6.01 1.64
N LEU A 94 -4.95 -6.17 0.34
CA LEU A 94 -6.06 -5.50 -0.33
C LEU A 94 -7.39 -5.83 0.38
N SER A 95 -7.63 -7.10 0.64
CA SER A 95 -8.88 -7.58 1.22
C SER A 95 -9.04 -7.25 2.71
N LEU A 96 -7.97 -7.43 3.51
CA LEU A 96 -8.06 -7.35 4.97
C LEU A 96 -7.69 -5.98 5.54
N VAL A 97 -7.00 -5.14 4.79
CA VAL A 97 -6.53 -3.83 5.26
C VAL A 97 -7.06 -2.69 4.39
N TYR A 98 -6.81 -2.71 3.08
CA TYR A 98 -7.13 -1.57 2.22
C TYR A 98 -8.62 -1.41 1.93
N LEU A 99 -9.37 -2.51 1.82
CA LEU A 99 -10.83 -2.45 1.73
C LEU A 99 -11.44 -1.83 3.01
N PRO A 100 -11.11 -2.29 4.24
CA PRO A 100 -11.57 -1.63 5.46
C PRO A 100 -11.13 -0.17 5.58
N MET A 101 -9.87 0.17 5.26
CA MET A 101 -9.40 1.56 5.27
C MET A 101 -10.22 2.44 4.31
N THR A 102 -10.50 1.95 3.10
CA THR A 102 -11.33 2.66 2.12
C THR A 102 -12.75 2.85 2.62
N ALA A 103 -13.33 1.83 3.27
CA ALA A 103 -14.66 1.93 3.87
C ALA A 103 -14.70 2.99 5.00
N ILE A 104 -13.69 3.02 5.88
CA ILE A 104 -13.58 4.03 6.94
C ILE A 104 -13.42 5.43 6.32
N ALA A 105 -12.52 5.58 5.34
CA ALA A 105 -12.31 6.84 4.64
C ALA A 105 -13.59 7.34 3.95
N PHE A 106 -14.36 6.43 3.34
CA PHE A 106 -15.65 6.71 2.72
C PHE A 106 -16.67 7.22 3.73
N LEU A 107 -16.84 6.50 4.84
CA LEU A 107 -17.84 6.82 5.87
C LEU A 107 -17.63 8.19 6.50
N ILE A 108 -16.37 8.61 6.66
CA ILE A 108 -16.05 9.84 7.37
C ILE A 108 -15.90 11.03 6.43
N ASN A 109 -15.19 10.88 5.32
CA ASN A 109 -15.03 12.01 4.38
C ASN A 109 -16.32 12.28 3.62
N GLY A 110 -17.16 11.26 3.42
CA GLY A 110 -18.39 11.32 2.64
C GLY A 110 -18.13 12.02 1.32
N PHE A 111 -17.76 11.29 0.26
CA PHE A 111 -17.54 11.85 -1.10
C PHE A 111 -18.84 12.50 -1.63
N SER A 112 -19.20 13.65 -1.08
CA SER A 112 -20.56 14.17 -0.99
C SER A 112 -20.91 15.07 -2.15
N GLU A 113 -19.91 15.55 -2.89
CA GLU A 113 -20.10 16.49 -3.99
C GLU A 113 -19.73 15.93 -5.38
N GLY A 114 -19.47 14.63 -5.53
CA GLY A 114 -19.21 14.03 -6.84
C GLY A 114 -19.53 12.52 -6.94
N PRO A 115 -19.12 11.84 -8.02
CA PRO A 115 -19.42 10.43 -8.22
C PRO A 115 -18.69 9.55 -7.19
N ALA A 116 -19.37 9.29 -6.07
CA ALA A 116 -18.84 8.56 -4.91
C ALA A 116 -18.17 7.22 -5.27
N LEU A 117 -18.68 6.52 -6.29
CA LEU A 117 -18.11 5.26 -6.78
C LEU A 117 -16.75 5.47 -7.47
N GLU A 118 -16.57 6.55 -8.21
CA GLU A 118 -15.31 6.82 -8.90
C GLU A 118 -14.23 7.26 -7.92
N PHE A 119 -14.59 8.06 -6.91
CA PHE A 119 -13.66 8.43 -5.84
C PHE A 119 -13.25 7.26 -4.95
N THR A 120 -14.18 6.40 -4.56
CA THR A 120 -13.84 5.17 -3.81
C THR A 120 -12.93 4.26 -4.62
N PHE A 121 -13.21 4.11 -5.92
CA PHE A 121 -12.37 3.36 -6.82
C PHE A 121 -10.96 3.98 -6.95
N ALA A 122 -10.88 5.28 -7.22
CA ALA A 122 -9.62 6.01 -7.29
C ALA A 122 -8.81 5.86 -5.99
N TYR A 123 -9.47 5.88 -4.83
CA TYR A 123 -8.81 5.76 -3.53
C TYR A 123 -8.20 4.37 -3.34
N LEU A 124 -8.92 3.33 -3.75
CA LEU A 124 -8.43 1.96 -3.69
C LEU A 124 -7.26 1.72 -4.66
N VAL A 125 -7.31 2.32 -5.86
CA VAL A 125 -6.20 2.29 -6.82
C VAL A 125 -4.99 3.05 -6.28
N MET A 126 -5.19 4.19 -5.62
CA MET A 126 -4.15 4.95 -4.93
C MET A 126 -3.47 4.10 -3.86
N LEU A 127 -4.23 3.47 -2.94
CA LEU A 127 -3.69 2.59 -1.91
C LEU A 127 -2.90 1.42 -2.51
N SER A 128 -3.42 0.83 -3.57
CA SER A 128 -2.76 -0.29 -4.26
C SER A 128 -1.45 0.14 -4.93
N THR A 129 -1.40 1.34 -5.50
CA THR A 129 -0.20 1.91 -6.10
C THR A 129 0.87 2.20 -5.03
N LEU A 130 0.45 2.79 -3.90
CA LEU A 130 1.33 3.02 -2.75
C LEU A 130 1.93 1.72 -2.22
N TYR A 131 1.14 0.64 -2.12
CA TYR A 131 1.63 -0.67 -1.68
C TYR A 131 2.82 -1.15 -2.50
N PHE A 132 2.74 -1.08 -3.83
CA PHE A 132 3.84 -1.54 -4.70
C PHE A 132 5.08 -0.68 -4.53
N PHE A 133 4.93 0.64 -4.48
CA PHE A 133 6.05 1.54 -4.26
C PHE A 133 6.74 1.31 -2.92
N PHE A 134 5.99 1.28 -1.83
CA PHE A 134 6.56 1.06 -0.50
C PHE A 134 7.21 -0.32 -0.33
N ASN A 135 6.64 -1.35 -0.95
CA ASN A 135 7.26 -2.67 -0.96
C ASN A 135 8.55 -2.73 -1.78
N LEU A 136 8.72 -1.88 -2.80
CA LEU A 136 10.02 -1.75 -3.45
C LEU A 136 11.09 -1.29 -2.47
N GLY A 137 10.77 -0.28 -1.66
CA GLY A 137 11.64 0.16 -0.57
C GLY A 137 11.95 -1.03 0.33
N SER A 138 10.92 -1.68 0.87
CA SER A 138 11.07 -2.80 1.80
C SER A 138 11.96 -3.92 1.27
N ALA A 139 11.83 -4.25 -0.02
CA ALA A 139 12.68 -5.23 -0.67
C ALA A 139 14.14 -4.75 -0.73
N ILE A 140 14.40 -3.46 -0.96
CA ILE A 140 15.76 -2.89 -0.98
C ILE A 140 16.36 -2.84 0.42
N SER A 141 15.56 -2.56 1.45
CA SER A 141 16.03 -2.46 2.84
C SER A 141 16.12 -3.81 3.58
N LEU A 142 15.90 -4.95 2.92
CA LEU A 142 15.74 -6.24 3.64
C LEU A 142 16.92 -6.55 4.57
N ARG A 143 18.16 -6.33 4.09
CA ARG A 143 19.41 -6.60 4.84
C ARG A 143 19.89 -5.43 5.69
N ARG A 144 19.57 -4.20 5.31
CA ARG A 144 19.98 -3.01 6.05
C ARG A 144 18.85 -2.67 7.01
N ASN A 145 19.09 -2.71 8.32
CA ASN A 145 18.15 -2.23 9.37
C ASN A 145 17.82 -0.73 9.28
N ASN A 146 17.97 -0.11 8.11
CA ASN A 146 17.83 1.30 7.87
C ASN A 146 16.53 1.56 7.11
N SER A 147 15.77 2.55 7.56
CA SER A 147 14.53 3.06 6.98
C SER A 147 14.75 3.81 5.65
N LEU A 148 15.74 3.37 4.86
CA LEU A 148 16.04 3.84 3.49
C LEU A 148 14.86 3.64 2.52
N ASN A 149 13.80 2.93 2.94
CA ASN A 149 12.55 2.78 2.22
C ASN A 149 11.98 4.11 1.77
N ALA A 150 11.83 5.06 2.70
CA ALA A 150 11.20 6.32 2.37
C ALA A 150 12.05 7.09 1.35
N LEU A 151 13.36 7.23 1.60
CA LEU A 151 14.26 8.09 0.85
C LEU A 151 14.42 7.70 -0.63
N LEU A 152 14.44 6.39 -0.93
CA LEU A 152 14.63 5.89 -2.29
C LEU A 152 13.38 6.02 -3.17
N ILE A 153 12.19 6.05 -2.55
CA ILE A 153 10.92 6.08 -3.28
C ILE A 153 10.41 7.53 -3.43
N ILE A 154 10.90 8.49 -2.62
CA ILE A 154 10.47 9.91 -2.71
C ILE A 154 10.42 10.45 -4.14
N PRO A 155 11.44 10.24 -5.01
CA PRO A 155 11.41 10.79 -6.37
C PRO A 155 10.23 10.25 -7.21
N LEU A 156 9.83 9.01 -6.98
CA LEU A 156 8.67 8.39 -7.65
C LEU A 156 7.33 8.79 -7.00
N LEU A 157 7.35 9.13 -5.71
CA LEU A 157 6.15 9.54 -4.98
C LEU A 157 5.74 10.99 -5.27
N ILE A 158 6.66 11.91 -5.56
CA ILE A 158 6.30 13.32 -5.80
C ILE A 158 5.29 13.47 -6.96
N PRO A 159 5.53 12.91 -8.17
CA PRO A 159 4.55 13.01 -9.26
C PRO A 159 3.20 12.36 -8.91
N PHE A 160 3.25 11.25 -8.19
CA PHE A 160 2.05 10.54 -7.74
C PHE A 160 1.23 11.36 -6.74
N ILE A 161 1.87 12.04 -5.79
CA ILE A 161 1.21 12.92 -4.81
C ILE A 161 0.50 14.08 -5.50
N ILE A 162 1.15 14.70 -6.49
CA ILE A 162 0.54 15.81 -7.26
C ILE A 162 -0.73 15.33 -7.97
N LEU A 163 -0.65 14.20 -8.67
CA LEU A 163 -1.78 13.61 -9.37
C LEU A 163 -2.95 13.28 -8.44
N VAL A 164 -2.66 12.67 -7.28
CA VAL A 164 -3.69 12.34 -6.30
C VAL A 164 -4.33 13.60 -5.73
N LYS A 165 -3.55 14.66 -5.46
CA LYS A 165 -4.08 15.95 -5.01
C LYS A 165 -5.08 16.52 -6.04
N GLU A 166 -4.77 16.47 -7.32
CA GLU A 166 -5.67 16.99 -8.36
C GLU A 166 -6.99 16.20 -8.48
N ILE A 167 -6.97 14.88 -8.26
CA ILE A 167 -8.20 14.06 -8.28
C ILE A 167 -9.13 14.48 -7.15
N PHE A 168 -8.61 14.55 -5.92
CA PHE A 168 -9.45 14.59 -4.73
C PHE A 168 -9.62 15.97 -4.10
N VAL A 169 -8.71 16.91 -4.37
CA VAL A 169 -8.81 18.30 -3.90
C VAL A 169 -9.34 19.19 -5.01
N ASP A 170 -8.79 19.07 -6.21
CA ASP A 170 -9.17 19.92 -7.36
C ASP A 170 -10.35 19.33 -8.16
N VAL A 171 -10.82 18.12 -7.82
CA VAL A 171 -11.99 17.43 -8.40
C VAL A 171 -11.86 17.22 -9.93
N LEU A 172 -10.64 17.06 -10.42
CA LEU A 172 -10.34 16.82 -11.84
C LEU A 172 -10.22 15.31 -12.11
N LEU A 173 -11.34 14.66 -12.41
CA LEU A 173 -11.45 13.20 -12.36
C LEU A 173 -10.97 12.48 -13.64
N GLU A 174 -11.53 12.81 -14.80
CA GLU A 174 -11.32 12.01 -16.03
C GLU A 174 -9.86 11.87 -16.50
N PRO A 175 -9.08 12.96 -16.69
CA PRO A 175 -7.69 12.79 -17.14
C PRO A 175 -6.83 12.14 -16.05
N ASN A 176 -7.04 12.50 -14.79
CA ASN A 176 -6.16 12.10 -13.71
C ASN A 176 -6.43 10.68 -13.23
N LEU A 177 -7.67 10.18 -13.32
CA LEU A 177 -7.97 8.78 -13.07
C LEU A 177 -7.29 7.87 -14.10
N ASN A 178 -7.25 8.27 -15.37
CA ASN A 178 -6.54 7.53 -16.41
C ASN A 178 -5.03 7.47 -16.13
N PHE A 179 -4.43 8.59 -15.71
CA PHE A 179 -3.03 8.59 -15.29
C PHE A 179 -2.82 7.76 -14.02
N LEU A 180 -3.73 7.81 -13.04
CA LEU A 180 -3.65 6.99 -11.83
C LEU A 180 -3.64 5.50 -12.18
N MET A 181 -4.49 5.09 -13.12
CA MET A 181 -4.54 3.72 -13.63
C MET A 181 -3.26 3.35 -14.38
N ALA A 182 -2.68 4.26 -15.16
CA ALA A 182 -1.38 4.04 -15.79
C ALA A 182 -0.27 3.84 -14.75
N TYR A 183 -0.25 4.64 -13.67
CA TYR A 183 0.67 4.47 -12.54
C TYR A 183 0.46 3.15 -11.80
N PHE A 184 -0.80 2.74 -11.62
CA PHE A 184 -1.13 1.44 -11.04
C PHE A 184 -0.61 0.30 -11.91
N VAL A 185 -0.84 0.32 -13.23
CA VAL A 185 -0.34 -0.72 -14.14
C VAL A 185 1.19 -0.72 -14.16
N PHE A 186 1.83 0.45 -14.20
CA PHE A 186 3.28 0.59 -14.12
C PHE A 186 3.84 -0.03 -12.83
N SER A 187 3.25 0.27 -11.68
CA SER A 187 3.70 -0.27 -10.40
C SER A 187 3.41 -1.78 -10.27
N ALA A 188 2.24 -2.23 -10.67
CA ALA A 188 1.86 -3.64 -10.65
C ALA A 188 2.75 -4.51 -11.55
N THR A 189 3.35 -3.95 -12.60
CA THR A 189 4.23 -4.67 -13.53
C THR A 189 5.70 -4.39 -13.27
N PHE A 190 6.17 -3.17 -13.53
CA PHE A 190 7.59 -2.80 -13.47
C PHE A 190 8.15 -2.83 -12.04
N VAL A 191 7.42 -2.26 -11.07
CA VAL A 191 7.89 -2.23 -9.68
C VAL A 191 7.90 -3.65 -9.09
N ASN A 192 6.86 -4.45 -9.33
CA ASN A 192 6.88 -5.86 -8.94
C ASN A 192 8.01 -6.65 -9.61
N TYR A 193 8.29 -6.40 -10.89
CA TYR A 193 9.42 -7.01 -11.58
C TYR A 193 10.76 -6.65 -10.91
N ALA A 194 10.94 -5.40 -10.51
CA ALA A 194 12.13 -4.96 -9.77
C ALA A 194 12.23 -5.66 -8.40
N ILE A 195 11.12 -5.72 -7.65
CA ILE A 195 11.05 -6.43 -6.34
C ILE A 195 11.52 -7.89 -6.50
N LEU A 196 11.05 -8.61 -7.53
CA LEU A 196 11.43 -10.01 -7.76
C LEU A 196 12.95 -10.18 -7.92
N HIS A 197 13.60 -9.29 -8.67
CA HIS A 197 15.06 -9.34 -8.85
C HIS A 197 15.80 -8.95 -7.59
N ILE A 198 15.33 -7.91 -6.88
CA ILE A 198 15.94 -7.48 -5.62
C ILE A 198 15.88 -8.60 -4.59
N LEU A 199 14.73 -9.25 -4.40
CA LEU A 199 14.59 -10.36 -3.47
C LEU A 199 15.54 -11.51 -3.80
N ARG A 200 15.74 -11.84 -5.09
CA ARG A 200 16.70 -12.86 -5.52
C ARG A 200 18.15 -12.50 -5.26
N ILE A 201 18.50 -11.22 -5.35
CA ILE A 201 19.86 -10.74 -5.08
C ILE A 201 20.10 -10.72 -3.57
N GLN A 202 19.12 -10.27 -2.79
CA GLN A 202 19.23 -10.15 -1.34
C GLN A 202 19.05 -11.48 -0.59
N SER A 203 18.58 -12.54 -1.24
CA SER A 203 18.53 -13.90 -0.70
C SER A 203 19.74 -14.76 -1.05
N LYS A 204 20.72 -14.22 -1.81
CA LYS A 204 22.00 -14.87 -2.11
C LYS A 204 23.07 -14.41 -1.14
#